data_AF-A0A3M1AYX4-F1
#
_entry.id   AF-A0A3M1AYX4-F1
#
_cell.length_a   1.000
_cell.length_b   1.000
_cell.length_c   1.000
_cell.angle_alpha   90.00
_cell.angle_beta   90.00
_cell.angle_gamma   90.00
#
_symmetry.space_group_name_H-M   'P 1'
#
loop_
_entity.id
_entity.type
_entity.pdbx_description
1 polymer ?
#
loop_
_entity_poly.entity_id
_entity_poly.type
_entity_poly.pdbx_seq_one_letter_code
_entity_poly.pdbx_strand_id
1 'polypeptide(L)'
;MLRAAGPEDVLQEAETAFAEGNYAKAMEQYKALLEQGYTGSELLYNLGTAALHASDYGTARLALERALLLDPADPDVLANLEALK
;
A
#
# COMPACT_ATOMS: atom_id res chain seq x y z
N MET A 1 15.96 24.18 -10.26
CA MET A 1 16.20 22.89 -9.59
C MET A 1 14.84 22.32 -9.26
N LEU A 2 14.46 21.20 -9.87
CA LEU A 2 13.21 20.51 -9.54
C LEU A 2 13.44 19.85 -8.17
N ARG A 3 12.75 20.29 -7.12
CA ARG A 3 12.76 19.57 -5.84
C ARG A 3 12.05 18.24 -6.12
N ALA A 4 12.74 17.12 -5.92
CA ALA A 4 12.07 15.82 -5.91
C ALA A 4 10.98 15.86 -4.84
N ALA A 5 9.80 15.34 -5.15
CA ALA A 5 8.70 15.23 -4.18
C ALA A 5 9.20 14.50 -2.92
N GLY A 6 8.89 15.05 -1.74
CA GLY A 6 9.22 14.40 -0.49
C GLY A 6 8.40 13.11 -0.31
N PRO A 7 8.76 12.24 0.64
CA PRO A 7 7.98 11.04 0.93
C PRO A 7 6.53 11.34 1.31
N GLU A 8 6.30 12.45 2.03
CA GLU A 8 4.96 12.91 2.40
C GLU A 8 4.14 13.33 1.17
N ASP A 9 4.77 14.02 0.21
CA ASP A 9 4.12 14.41 -1.04
C ASP A 9 3.74 13.16 -1.86
N VAL A 10 4.65 12.18 -1.96
CA VAL A 10 4.42 10.91 -2.66
C VAL A 10 3.31 10.10 -1.98
N LEU A 11 3.29 10.07 -0.64
CA LEU A 11 2.24 9.41 0.12
C LEU A 11 0.87 10.06 -0.13
N GLN A 12 0.80 11.39 -0.09
CA GLN A 12 -0.42 12.13 -0.36
C GLN A 12 -0.94 11.91 -1.79
N GLU A 13 -0.03 11.85 -2.78
CA GLU A 13 -0.38 11.51 -4.16
C GLU A 13 -0.93 10.08 -4.26
N ALA A 14 -0.35 9.12 -3.52
CA ALA A 14 -0.82 7.74 -3.48
C ALA A 14 -2.23 7.62 -2.89
N GLU A 15 -2.47 8.30 -1.77
CA GLU A 15 -3.78 8.35 -1.10
C GLU A 15 -4.84 9.01 -1.96
N THR A 16 -4.48 10.11 -2.64
CA THR A 16 -5.36 10.79 -3.60
C THR A 16 -5.71 9.87 -4.76
N ALA A 17 -4.71 9.22 -5.36
CA ALA A 17 -4.93 8.27 -6.45
C ALA A 17 -5.82 7.08 -6.00
N PHE A 18 -5.64 6.60 -4.77
CA PHE A 18 -6.49 5.55 -4.20
C PHE A 18 -7.93 6.02 -4.06
N ALA A 19 -8.15 7.22 -3.49
CA ALA A 19 -9.48 7.81 -3.30
C ALA A 19 -10.20 8.07 -4.64
N GLU A 20 -9.46 8.37 -5.71
CA GLU A 20 -9.98 8.54 -7.06
C GLU A 20 -10.25 7.21 -7.79
N GLY A 21 -9.96 6.07 -7.15
CA GLY A 21 -10.09 4.74 -7.76
C GLY A 21 -8.97 4.40 -8.75
N ASN A 22 -7.92 5.23 -8.84
CA ASN A 22 -6.74 4.96 -9.64
C ASN A 22 -5.74 4.09 -8.85
N TYR A 23 -6.17 2.85 -8.59
CA TYR A 23 -5.41 1.91 -7.75
C TYR A 23 -4.03 1.56 -8.33
N ALA A 24 -3.90 1.52 -9.66
CA ALA A 24 -2.61 1.26 -10.30
C ALA A 24 -1.58 2.36 -9.97
N LYS A 25 -1.99 3.64 -10.05
CA LYS A 25 -1.14 4.77 -9.65
C LYS A 25 -0.86 4.76 -8.15
N ALA A 26 -1.85 4.47 -7.31
CA ALA A 26 -1.64 4.36 -5.87
C ALA A 26 -0.58 3.31 -5.53
N MET A 27 -0.67 2.12 -6.14
CA MET A 27 0.31 1.05 -5.97
C MET A 27 1.71 1.45 -6.42
N GLU A 28 1.84 2.17 -7.54
CA GLU A 28 3.13 2.67 -8.02
C GLU A 28 3.80 3.57 -6.98
N GLN A 29 3.05 4.52 -6.42
CA GLN A 29 3.59 5.46 -5.43
C GLN A 29 3.91 4.78 -4.09
N TYR A 30 3.06 3.87 -3.60
CA TYR A 30 3.37 3.09 -2.40
C TYR A 30 4.62 2.22 -2.59
N LYS A 31 4.81 1.60 -3.76
CA LYS A 31 6.03 0.84 -4.10
C LYS A 31 7.26 1.76 -4.15
N ALA A 32 7.13 2.95 -4.73
CA ALA A 32 8.22 3.92 -4.79
C ALA A 32 8.68 4.36 -3.38
N LEU A 33 7.76 4.51 -2.42
CA LEU A 33 8.11 4.76 -1.02
C LEU A 33 8.87 3.57 -0.40
N LEU A 34 8.40 2.34 -0.62
CA LEU A 34 9.06 1.14 -0.14
C LEU A 34 10.48 0.99 -0.71
N GLU A 35 10.68 1.30 -2.00
CA GLU A 35 11.98 1.26 -2.67
C GLU A 35 12.96 2.33 -2.15
N GLN A 36 12.44 3.46 -1.68
CA GLN A 36 13.23 4.50 -1.01
C GLN A 36 13.57 4.16 0.45
N GLY A 37 13.14 2.98 0.94
CA GLY A 37 13.42 2.49 2.29
C GLY A 37 12.40 2.92 3.34
N TYR A 38 11.34 3.64 2.96
CA TYR A 38 10.21 3.88 3.86
C TYR A 38 9.46 2.56 4.07
N THR A 39 9.05 2.27 5.30
CA THR A 39 8.36 1.03 5.63
C THR A 39 7.47 1.22 6.85
N GLY A 40 6.54 0.31 7.07
CA GLY A 40 5.56 0.35 8.14
C GLY A 40 4.35 -0.51 7.81
N SER A 41 3.62 -0.97 8.83
CA SER A 41 2.41 -1.78 8.64
C SER A 41 1.39 -1.03 7.78
N GLU A 42 1.17 0.26 8.05
CA GLU A 42 0.21 1.12 7.32
C GLU A 42 0.55 1.26 5.83
N LEU A 43 1.81 1.53 5.47
CA LEU A 43 2.22 1.65 4.08
C LEU A 43 2.05 0.33 3.31
N LEU A 44 2.34 -0.80 3.96
CA LEU A 44 2.14 -2.13 3.40
C LEU A 44 0.65 -2.50 3.30
N TYR A 45 -0.15 -2.12 4.29
CA TYR A 45 -1.60 -2.27 4.28
C TYR A 45 -2.21 -1.48 3.12
N ASN A 46 -1.83 -0.21 2.95
CA ASN A 46 -2.34 0.64 1.87
C ASN A 46 -1.97 0.09 0.48
N LEU A 47 -0.73 -0.41 0.30
CA LEU A 47 -0.34 -1.11 -0.92
C LEU A 47 -1.19 -2.37 -1.14
N GLY A 48 -1.38 -3.17 -0.10
CA GLY A 48 -2.17 -4.40 -0.15
C GLY A 48 -3.62 -4.14 -0.55
N THR A 49 -4.26 -3.15 0.07
CA THR A 49 -5.63 -2.74 -0.22
C THR A 49 -5.75 -2.15 -1.63
N ALA A 50 -4.80 -1.32 -2.08
CA ALA A 50 -4.77 -0.84 -3.46
C ALA A 50 -4.68 -1.99 -4.47
N ALA A 51 -3.83 -2.98 -4.19
CA ALA A 51 -3.70 -4.17 -5.03
C ALA A 51 -4.97 -5.04 -5.04
N LEU A 52 -5.69 -5.16 -3.91
CA LEU A 52 -6.99 -5.82 -3.87
C LEU A 52 -7.99 -5.16 -4.82
N HIS A 53 -8.12 -3.83 -4.73
CA HIS A 53 -9.03 -3.09 -5.59
C HIS A 53 -8.62 -3.15 -7.08
N ALA A 54 -7.33 -3.26 -7.37
CA ALA A 54 -6.81 -3.50 -8.72
C ALA A 54 -6.94 -4.96 -9.20
N SER A 55 -7.47 -5.87 -8.37
CA SER A 55 -7.50 -7.32 -8.61
C SER A 55 -6.11 -7.96 -8.82
N ASP A 56 -5.04 -7.31 -8.35
CA ASP A 56 -3.69 -7.88 -8.25
C ASP A 56 -3.55 -8.63 -6.92
N TYR A 57 -4.16 -9.82 -6.86
CA TYR A 57 -4.23 -10.62 -5.63
C TYR A 57 -2.85 -11.11 -5.15
N GLY A 58 -1.87 -11.22 -6.05
CA GLY A 58 -0.50 -11.59 -5.71
C GLY A 58 0.19 -10.50 -4.91
N THR A 59 0.17 -9.26 -5.43
CA THR A 59 0.71 -8.11 -4.70
C THR A 59 -0.07 -7.86 -3.41
N ALA A 60 -1.41 -7.99 -3.45
CA ALA A 60 -2.26 -7.80 -2.28
C ALA A 60 -1.86 -8.72 -1.13
N ARG A 61 -1.80 -10.03 -1.38
CA ARG A 61 -1.44 -11.03 -0.37
C ARG A 61 -0.06 -10.76 0.21
N LEU A 62 0.95 -10.55 -0.65
CA LEU A 62 2.31 -10.30 -0.21
C LEU A 62 2.42 -9.06 0.70
N ALA A 63 1.77 -7.96 0.31
CA ALA A 63 1.83 -6.72 1.06
C ALA A 63 1.10 -6.85 2.41
N LEU A 64 -0.09 -7.46 2.44
CA LEU A 64 -0.86 -7.68 3.67
C LEU A 64 -0.17 -8.67 4.62
N GLU A 65 0.45 -9.74 4.11
CA GLU A 65 1.25 -10.65 4.93
C GLU A 65 2.45 -9.92 5.58
N ARG A 66 3.11 -9.03 4.84
CA ARG A 66 4.19 -8.19 5.40
C ARG A 66 3.67 -7.18 6.41
N ALA A 67 2.49 -6.58 6.18
CA ALA A 67 1.85 -5.70 7.15
C ALA A 67 1.56 -6.46 8.45
N LEU A 68 1.03 -7.68 8.35
CA LEU A 68 0.73 -8.54 9.50
C LEU A 68 1.98 -8.94 10.30
N LEU A 69 3.13 -9.09 9.64
CA LEU A 69 4.39 -9.34 10.36
C LEU A 69 4.81 -8.16 11.25
N LEU A 70 4.44 -6.93 10.88
CA LEU A 70 4.77 -5.72 11.63
C LEU A 70 3.72 -5.41 12.69
N ASP A 71 2.44 -5.65 12.39
CA ASP A 71 1.34 -5.57 13.35
C ASP A 71 0.44 -6.81 13.27
N PRO A 72 0.75 -7.86 14.07
CA PRO A 72 0.01 -9.12 14.05
C PRO A 72 -1.44 -9.03 14.55
N ALA A 73 -1.82 -7.93 15.19
CA ALA A 73 -3.13 -7.74 15.79
C ALA A 73 -4.04 -6.80 14.98
N ASP A 74 -3.56 -6.31 13.84
CA ASP A 74 -4.32 -5.41 12.96
C ASP A 74 -5.56 -6.13 12.38
N PRO A 75 -6.78 -5.74 12.81
CA PRO A 75 -8.00 -6.40 12.38
C PRO A 75 -8.31 -6.17 10.90
N ASP A 76 -7.88 -5.05 10.32
CA ASP A 76 -8.15 -4.70 8.92
C ASP A 76 -7.25 -5.51 7.98
N VAL A 77 -5.97 -5.68 8.34
CA VAL A 77 -5.06 -6.58 7.62
C VAL A 77 -5.57 -8.02 7.65
N LEU A 78 -6.01 -8.51 8.81
CA LEU A 78 -6.57 -9.85 8.96
C LEU A 78 -7.84 -10.04 8.12
N ALA A 79 -8.75 -9.07 8.13
CA ALA A 79 -9.97 -9.10 7.33
C ALA A 79 -9.68 -9.15 5.81
N ASN A 80 -8.71 -8.36 5.34
CA ASN A 80 -8.31 -8.36 3.93
C ASN A 80 -7.64 -9.67 3.49
N LEU A 81 -6.84 -10.29 4.35
CA LEU A 81 -6.26 -11.63 4.09
C LEU A 81 -7.31 -12.73 4.09
N GLU A 82 -8.32 -12.63 4.96
CA GLU A 82 -9.48 -13.53 4.99
C GLU A 82 -10.25 -13.47 3.65
N ALA A 83 -10.47 -12.26 3.13
CA ALA A 83 -11.17 -12.03 1.86
C ALA A 83 -10.43 -12.59 0.62
N LEU A 84 -9.13 -12.86 0.74
CA LEU A 84 -8.29 -13.43 -0.31
C LEU A 84 -8.29 -14.97 -0.38
N LYS A 85 -8.97 -15.66 0.55
CA LYS A 85 -9.00 -17.13 0.64
C LYS A 85 -9.93 -17.78 -0.42
#